data_AF-F0YST5-F1
#
_entry.id   AF-F0YST5-F1
#
_cell.length_a   1.000
_cell.length_b   1.000
_cell.length_c   1.000
_cell.angle_alpha   90.00
_cell.angle_beta   90.00
_cell.angle_gamma   90.00
#
_symmetry.space_group_name_H-M   'P 1'
#
loop_
_entity.id
_entity.type
_entity.pdbx_description
1 polymer ?
#
loop_
_entity_poly.entity_id
_entity_poly.type
_entity_poly.pdbx_seq_one_letter_code
_entity_poly.pdbx_strand_id
1 'polypeptide(L)'
;IVPAHGRLDDAHADAHAVFVVRAPDGKYVTVREGGDGALLLDASADAALDALAFELAPCAAPGGAPTHPLGGRTFKLLNVYDAGAGPENAFVGRAADGGRLRAAYHEGDAMPLTLLPVEGRPHEYVLRGGAPAAYVSFADDGGWLHARYERRRDAMSVRLHLRTSNNAGTCRGDQFLLSNEFKPSKYAGKWISFSSNGNWLRCTYDRESDAMSVMLFPA
;
A
#
# COMPACT_ATOMS: atom_id res chain seq x y z
N ILE A 1 -14.87 -19.88 3.95
CA ILE A 1 -14.54 -20.69 5.15
C ILE A 1 -15.63 -21.74 5.28
N VAL A 2 -15.30 -23.02 5.11
CA VAL A 2 -16.22 -24.14 5.37
C VAL A 2 -15.49 -25.07 6.34
N PRO A 3 -16.08 -25.44 7.49
CA PRO A 3 -15.42 -26.32 8.44
C PRO A 3 -15.67 -27.79 8.04
N ALA A 4 -14.61 -28.58 7.90
CA ALA A 4 -14.72 -30.03 7.78
C ALA A 4 -14.66 -30.65 9.18
N HIS A 5 -15.75 -31.31 9.58
CA HIS A 5 -15.80 -32.15 10.78
C HIS A 5 -15.01 -33.46 10.54
N GLY A 6 -14.06 -33.74 11.42
CA GLY A 6 -13.35 -35.02 11.52
C GLY A 6 -13.11 -35.35 12.98
N ARG A 7 -13.56 -36.53 13.40
CA ARG A 7 -13.67 -37.07 14.75
C ARG A 7 -12.27 -37.31 15.36
N LEU A 8 -12.06 -36.81 16.58
CA LEU A 8 -10.87 -37.02 17.41
C LEU A 8 -10.99 -38.37 18.13
N ASP A 9 -10.05 -39.28 17.87
CA ASP A 9 -9.71 -40.37 18.79
C ASP A 9 -8.23 -40.21 19.18
N ASP A 10 -7.97 -40.39 20.47
CA ASP A 10 -6.81 -39.92 21.23
C ASP A 10 -5.44 -40.49 20.82
N ALA A 11 -4.47 -39.60 20.58
CA ALA A 11 -3.06 -39.76 20.98
C ALA A 11 -2.33 -38.41 20.93
N HIS A 12 -1.64 -38.08 22.03
CA HIS A 12 -0.82 -36.88 22.23
C HIS A 12 0.21 -36.61 21.11
N ALA A 13 0.22 -35.37 20.58
CA ALA A 13 1.38 -34.47 20.43
C ALA A 13 1.15 -33.44 19.32
N ASP A 14 1.33 -32.16 19.67
CA ASP A 14 1.58 -31.00 18.79
C ASP A 14 0.63 -30.78 17.62
N ALA A 15 -0.45 -30.03 17.89
CA ALA A 15 -1.31 -29.44 16.87
C ALA A 15 -0.56 -28.34 16.10
N HIS A 16 0.27 -28.73 15.13
CA HIS A 16 0.82 -27.81 14.14
C HIS A 16 -0.32 -27.32 13.24
N ALA A 17 -0.58 -26.02 13.23
CA ALA A 17 -1.63 -25.43 12.41
C ALA A 17 -1.35 -25.72 10.92
N VAL A 18 -2.30 -26.38 10.26
CA VAL A 18 -2.25 -26.68 8.84
C VAL A 18 -3.20 -25.73 8.12
N PHE A 19 -2.68 -24.83 7.30
CA PHE A 19 -3.48 -23.91 6.49
C PHE A 19 -3.58 -24.44 5.07
N VAL A 20 -4.79 -24.52 4.52
CA VAL A 20 -5.02 -24.88 3.13
C VAL A 20 -5.42 -23.60 2.38
N VAL A 21 -4.56 -23.15 1.46
CA VAL A 21 -4.77 -21.95 0.66
C VAL A 21 -5.18 -22.36 -0.75
N ARG A 22 -6.24 -21.74 -1.28
CA ARG A 22 -6.68 -21.95 -2.66
C ARG A 22 -5.94 -20.97 -3.56
N ALA A 23 -5.14 -21.49 -4.48
CA ALA A 23 -4.47 -20.72 -5.51
C ALA A 23 -5.48 -20.18 -6.55
N PRO A 24 -5.17 -19.10 -7.27
CA PRO A 24 -6.05 -18.51 -8.29
C PRO A 24 -6.43 -19.47 -9.42
N ASP A 25 -5.61 -20.50 -9.68
CA ASP A 25 -5.88 -21.57 -10.66
C ASP A 25 -6.87 -22.63 -10.14
N GLY A 26 -7.36 -22.47 -8.91
CA GLY A 26 -8.33 -23.36 -8.27
C GLY A 26 -7.71 -24.54 -7.52
N LYS A 27 -6.38 -24.71 -7.53
CA LYS A 27 -5.70 -25.77 -6.76
C LYS A 27 -5.52 -25.38 -5.29
N TYR A 28 -5.27 -26.37 -4.45
CA TYR A 28 -5.08 -26.17 -3.02
C TYR A 28 -3.65 -26.50 -2.62
N VAL A 29 -3.01 -25.61 -1.88
CA VAL A 29 -1.68 -25.81 -1.29
C VAL A 29 -1.83 -25.92 0.21
N THR A 30 -1.22 -26.96 0.77
CA THR A 30 -1.21 -27.21 2.22
C THR A 30 0.09 -26.67 2.79
N VAL A 31 -0.02 -25.75 3.74
CA VAL A 31 1.12 -25.12 4.42
C VAL A 31 1.15 -25.60 5.87
N ARG A 32 2.31 -26.06 6.32
CA ARG A 32 2.54 -26.48 7.71
C ARG A 32 3.63 -25.61 8.35
N GLU A 33 3.41 -25.25 9.59
CA GLU A 33 4.42 -24.57 10.40
C GLU A 33 5.37 -25.61 11.02
N GLY A 34 6.63 -25.61 10.57
CA GLY A 34 7.67 -26.46 11.13
C GLY A 34 8.09 -26.00 12.52
N GLY A 35 8.66 -26.92 13.32
CA GLY A 35 9.00 -26.71 14.74
C GLY A 35 9.94 -25.53 15.04
N ASP A 36 10.57 -24.95 14.02
CA ASP A 36 11.49 -23.80 14.13
C ASP A 36 10.86 -22.48 13.61
N GLY A 37 9.55 -22.47 13.34
CA GLY A 37 8.85 -21.33 12.72
C GLY A 37 9.04 -21.22 11.20
N ALA A 38 9.69 -22.20 10.57
CA ALA A 38 9.84 -22.28 9.12
C ALA A 38 8.58 -22.90 8.48
N LEU A 39 7.99 -22.25 7.48
CA LEU A 39 6.87 -22.81 6.71
C LEU A 39 7.39 -23.87 5.73
N LEU A 40 6.95 -25.10 5.90
CA LEU A 40 7.29 -26.23 5.04
C LEU A 40 6.16 -26.44 4.02
N LEU A 41 6.52 -26.38 2.74
CA LEU A 41 5.63 -26.69 1.61
C LEU A 41 5.89 -28.13 1.18
N ASP A 42 4.90 -29.00 1.33
CA ASP A 42 4.95 -30.37 0.83
C ASP A 42 4.35 -30.39 -0.58
N ALA A 43 5.20 -30.27 -1.60
CA ALA A 43 4.78 -30.19 -2.99
C ALA A 43 4.99 -31.54 -3.70
N SER A 44 3.96 -32.38 -3.73
CA SER A 44 3.84 -33.39 -4.79
C SER A 44 3.26 -32.74 -6.05
N ALA A 45 4.04 -31.94 -6.77
CA ALA A 45 3.80 -31.60 -8.17
C ALA A 45 4.90 -30.65 -8.67
N ASP A 46 5.88 -31.21 -9.37
CA ASP A 46 6.88 -30.47 -10.15
C ASP A 46 6.28 -29.54 -11.24
N ALA A 47 4.95 -29.54 -11.42
CA ALA A 47 4.24 -28.62 -12.32
C ALA A 47 3.60 -27.41 -11.62
N ALA A 48 3.63 -27.32 -10.28
CA ALA A 48 3.11 -26.18 -9.53
C ALA A 48 4.18 -25.08 -9.31
N LEU A 49 5.46 -25.44 -9.39
CA LEU A 49 6.57 -24.47 -9.24
C LEU A 49 6.69 -23.54 -10.45
N ASP A 50 6.36 -23.96 -11.68
CA ASP A 50 6.36 -23.05 -12.84
C ASP A 50 5.19 -22.05 -12.82
N ALA A 51 4.04 -22.43 -12.21
CA ALA A 51 2.92 -21.51 -12.02
C ALA A 51 3.10 -20.56 -10.83
N LEU A 52 3.88 -20.95 -9.81
CA LEU A 52 4.34 -20.07 -8.73
C LEU A 52 5.57 -19.22 -9.14
N ALA A 53 6.35 -19.66 -10.13
CA ALA A 53 7.48 -18.90 -10.68
C ALA A 53 7.04 -17.75 -11.61
N PHE A 54 5.77 -17.69 -12.02
CA PHE A 54 5.26 -16.59 -12.85
C PHE A 54 4.83 -15.34 -12.04
N GLU A 55 4.87 -15.37 -10.71
CA GLU A 55 4.78 -14.16 -9.86
C GLU A 55 6.12 -13.70 -9.27
N LEU A 56 7.23 -14.35 -9.64
CA LEU A 56 8.56 -14.02 -9.13
C LEU A 56 9.63 -14.23 -10.21
N ALA A 57 9.62 -13.42 -11.29
CA ALA A 57 10.81 -13.28 -12.13
C ALA A 57 11.08 -11.81 -12.50
N PRO A 58 12.35 -11.37 -12.45
CA PRO A 58 12.72 -10.00 -12.12
C PRO A 58 13.15 -9.22 -13.36
N CYS A 59 12.73 -7.97 -13.48
CA CYS A 59 13.53 -6.99 -14.21
C CYS A 59 14.51 -6.33 -13.23
N ALA A 60 15.44 -7.12 -12.68
CA ALA A 60 16.60 -6.59 -11.98
C ALA A 60 17.79 -7.54 -12.13
N ALA A 61 18.90 -6.94 -12.53
CA ALA A 61 20.25 -7.49 -12.57
C ALA A 61 20.66 -8.12 -11.21
N PRO A 62 21.75 -8.89 -11.15
CA PRO A 62 22.04 -9.76 -10.01
C PRO A 62 22.38 -8.94 -8.75
N GLY A 63 21.56 -9.08 -7.70
CA GLY A 63 21.87 -8.66 -6.33
C GLY A 63 20.85 -7.73 -5.68
N GLY A 64 19.97 -8.29 -4.84
CA GLY A 64 19.17 -7.55 -3.86
C GLY A 64 17.64 -7.63 -4.06
N ALA A 65 16.90 -7.58 -2.95
CA ALA A 65 15.44 -7.50 -2.92
C ALA A 65 14.92 -6.37 -3.82
N PRO A 66 13.68 -6.48 -4.37
CA PRO A 66 13.12 -5.40 -5.18
C PRO A 66 13.10 -4.11 -4.37
N THR A 67 13.89 -3.13 -4.81
CA THR A 67 13.99 -1.80 -4.19
C THR A 67 12.65 -1.05 -4.20
N HIS A 68 11.71 -1.51 -5.03
CA HIS A 68 10.37 -0.94 -5.20
C HIS A 68 9.31 -2.05 -5.28
N PRO A 69 8.90 -2.68 -4.16
CA PRO A 69 7.93 -3.78 -4.16
C PRO A 69 6.53 -3.38 -4.69
N LEU A 70 6.25 -2.09 -4.80
CA LEU A 70 4.98 -1.54 -5.29
C LEU A 70 5.12 -0.88 -6.68
N GLY A 71 6.29 -0.97 -7.31
CA GLY A 71 6.58 -0.30 -8.58
C GLY A 71 5.65 -0.72 -9.71
N GLY A 72 5.10 0.25 -10.43
CA GLY A 72 4.20 0.05 -11.58
C GLY A 72 2.77 -0.37 -11.21
N ARG A 73 2.51 -0.69 -9.95
CA ARG A 73 1.18 -1.10 -9.47
C ARG A 73 0.30 0.12 -9.24
N THR A 74 -1.01 -0.07 -9.38
CA THR A 74 -2.02 0.97 -9.20
C THR A 74 -2.90 0.65 -8.00
N PHE A 75 -3.10 1.64 -7.14
CA PHE A 75 -3.89 1.50 -5.92
C PHE A 75 -4.82 2.69 -5.73
N LYS A 76 -5.91 2.46 -5.00
CA LYS A 76 -6.72 3.48 -4.33
C LYS A 76 -6.22 3.59 -2.89
N LEU A 77 -6.12 4.81 -2.36
CA LEU A 77 -5.66 5.04 -0.99
C LEU A 77 -6.88 5.19 -0.08
N LEU A 78 -7.08 4.25 0.85
CA LEU A 78 -8.11 4.36 1.90
C LEU A 78 -7.48 5.02 3.12
N ASN A 79 -8.01 6.16 3.55
CA ASN A 79 -7.65 6.75 4.83
C ASN A 79 -8.18 5.89 5.98
N VAL A 80 -7.28 5.50 6.88
CA VAL A 80 -7.61 4.79 8.12
C VAL A 80 -7.14 5.53 9.36
N TYR A 81 -6.69 6.79 9.22
CA TYR A 81 -6.26 7.63 10.31
C TYR A 81 -7.44 8.05 11.21
N ASP A 82 -7.37 7.71 12.51
CA ASP A 82 -8.46 7.76 13.49
C ASP A 82 -8.23 8.75 14.65
N ALA A 83 -7.28 9.68 14.52
CA ALA A 83 -6.91 10.61 15.61
C ALA A 83 -7.87 11.82 15.77
N GLY A 84 -9.17 11.64 15.55
CA GLY A 84 -10.21 12.47 16.19
C GLY A 84 -10.80 13.66 15.41
N ALA A 85 -10.52 13.85 14.12
CA ALA A 85 -11.20 14.86 13.30
C ALA A 85 -11.13 14.65 11.77
N GLY A 86 -10.47 13.57 11.32
CA GLY A 86 -10.28 13.26 9.90
C GLY A 86 -11.43 12.43 9.31
N PRO A 87 -11.53 12.35 7.98
CA PRO A 87 -12.50 11.50 7.29
C PRO A 87 -12.03 10.04 7.33
N GLU A 88 -12.18 9.40 8.49
CA GLU A 88 -11.94 7.97 8.64
C GLU A 88 -12.73 7.19 7.58
N ASN A 89 -12.10 6.14 7.04
CA ASN A 89 -12.70 5.25 6.05
C ASN A 89 -13.11 5.93 4.74
N ALA A 90 -12.46 7.05 4.39
CA ALA A 90 -12.65 7.72 3.11
C ALA A 90 -11.47 7.50 2.17
N PHE A 91 -11.78 7.24 0.91
CA PHE A 91 -10.78 7.15 -0.13
C PHE A 91 -10.28 8.53 -0.56
N VAL A 92 -9.00 8.57 -0.93
CA VAL A 92 -8.37 9.72 -1.57
C VAL A 92 -8.85 9.83 -3.01
N GLY A 93 -9.27 11.01 -3.40
CA GLY A 93 -9.71 11.32 -4.75
C GLY A 93 -9.37 12.74 -5.16
N ARG A 94 -9.59 12.99 -6.44
CA ARG A 94 -9.35 14.29 -7.06
C ARG A 94 -10.64 15.09 -7.07
N ALA A 95 -10.60 16.26 -6.44
CA ALA A 95 -11.72 17.20 -6.51
C ALA A 95 -11.80 17.86 -7.89
N ALA A 96 -13.02 18.23 -8.28
CA ALA A 96 -13.32 18.85 -9.57
C ALA A 96 -12.77 20.28 -9.68
N ASP A 97 -12.41 20.91 -8.57
CA ASP A 97 -11.95 22.31 -8.42
C ASP A 97 -10.46 22.49 -8.74
N GLY A 98 -10.02 22.03 -9.91
CA GLY A 98 -8.62 22.19 -10.33
C GLY A 98 -7.68 21.14 -9.76
N GLY A 99 -8.23 19.97 -9.41
CA GLY A 99 -7.46 18.75 -9.20
C GLY A 99 -6.88 18.57 -7.80
N ARG A 100 -7.37 19.32 -6.81
CA ARG A 100 -6.89 19.21 -5.43
C ARG A 100 -7.27 17.86 -4.83
N LEU A 101 -6.40 17.27 -4.02
CA LEU A 101 -6.63 15.96 -3.43
C LEU A 101 -7.29 16.06 -2.06
N ARG A 102 -8.24 15.15 -1.79
CA ARG A 102 -8.89 15.01 -0.49
C ARG A 102 -9.29 13.57 -0.22
N ALA A 103 -9.34 13.16 1.05
CA ALA A 103 -10.02 11.93 1.46
C ALA A 103 -11.49 12.25 1.76
N ALA A 104 -12.38 11.93 0.85
CA ALA A 104 -13.82 12.20 1.03
C ALA A 104 -14.70 11.29 0.16
N TYR A 105 -14.10 10.27 -0.44
CA TYR A 105 -14.71 9.50 -1.51
C TYR A 105 -15.02 8.08 -1.04
N HIS A 106 -16.05 7.49 -1.63
CA HIS A 106 -16.22 6.05 -1.60
C HIS A 106 -15.29 5.39 -2.61
N GLU A 107 -15.13 4.06 -2.53
CA GLU A 107 -14.16 3.32 -3.34
C GLU A 107 -14.36 3.51 -4.86
N GLY A 108 -15.61 3.65 -5.32
CA GLY A 108 -15.94 3.85 -6.73
C GLY A 108 -15.50 5.20 -7.29
N ASP A 109 -15.42 6.23 -6.43
CA ASP A 109 -15.05 7.59 -6.79
C ASP A 109 -13.57 7.91 -6.47
N ALA A 110 -12.88 6.96 -5.84
CA ALA A 110 -11.48 7.08 -5.48
C ALA A 110 -10.61 7.26 -6.73
N MET A 111 -9.60 8.12 -6.64
CA MET A 111 -8.66 8.26 -7.74
C MET A 111 -7.65 7.11 -7.69
N PRO A 112 -7.54 6.28 -8.75
CA PRO A 112 -6.48 5.29 -8.83
C PRO A 112 -5.13 5.99 -9.03
N LEU A 113 -4.12 5.54 -8.31
CA LEU A 113 -2.76 6.08 -8.30
C LEU A 113 -1.76 4.99 -8.65
N THR A 114 -1.08 5.15 -9.79
CA THR A 114 0.05 4.30 -10.17
C THR A 114 1.32 4.78 -9.49
N LEU A 115 2.03 3.86 -8.82
CA LEU A 115 3.29 4.12 -8.12
C LEU A 115 4.46 3.90 -9.07
N LEU A 116 4.97 4.99 -9.67
CA LEU A 116 6.10 4.91 -10.58
C LEU A 116 7.42 4.97 -9.79
N PRO A 117 8.28 3.94 -9.88
CA PRO A 117 9.50 3.89 -9.07
C PRO A 117 10.45 5.03 -9.41
N VAL A 118 11.17 5.48 -8.40
CA VAL A 118 12.24 6.47 -8.52
C VAL A 118 13.59 5.76 -8.46
N GLU A 119 14.29 5.72 -9.59
CA GLU A 119 15.55 4.99 -9.73
C GLU A 119 16.57 5.35 -8.64
N GLY A 120 17.20 4.33 -8.07
CA GLY A 120 18.20 4.47 -7.01
C GLY A 120 17.67 4.90 -5.64
N ARG A 121 16.35 5.08 -5.48
CA ARG A 121 15.73 5.52 -4.21
C ARG A 121 14.65 4.55 -3.74
N PRO A 122 15.01 3.47 -3.03
CA PRO A 122 14.08 2.44 -2.60
C PRO A 122 12.85 2.99 -1.86
N HIS A 123 11.69 2.36 -2.07
CA HIS A 123 10.38 2.75 -1.51
C HIS A 123 9.93 4.18 -1.86
N GLU A 124 10.60 4.86 -2.79
CA GLU A 124 10.23 6.18 -3.28
C GLU A 124 9.56 6.10 -4.66
N TYR A 125 8.46 6.82 -4.82
CA TYR A 125 7.59 6.75 -5.99
C TYR A 125 7.12 8.13 -6.43
N VAL A 126 6.88 8.27 -7.73
CA VAL A 126 6.05 9.34 -8.28
C VAL A 126 4.63 8.81 -8.44
N LEU A 127 3.65 9.56 -7.93
CA LEU A 127 2.25 9.19 -8.03
C LEU A 127 1.63 9.74 -9.31
N ARG A 128 1.04 8.86 -10.12
CA ARG A 128 0.29 9.22 -11.33
C ARG A 128 -1.17 8.82 -11.17
N GLY A 129 -2.07 9.80 -11.18
CA GLY A 129 -3.51 9.59 -11.18
C GLY A 129 -4.03 9.00 -12.50
N GLY A 130 -5.16 8.31 -12.42
CA GLY A 130 -5.94 7.83 -13.56
C GLY A 130 -6.54 8.95 -14.42
N ALA A 131 -7.39 8.58 -15.39
CA ALA A 131 -7.86 9.46 -16.45
C ALA A 131 -8.57 10.75 -15.95
N PRO A 132 -8.23 11.94 -16.50
CA PRO A 132 -7.06 12.22 -17.33
C PRO A 132 -5.78 12.10 -16.51
N ALA A 133 -4.79 11.40 -17.07
CA ALA A 133 -3.57 11.05 -16.37
C ALA A 133 -2.84 12.31 -15.88
N ALA A 134 -2.68 12.42 -14.57
CA ALA A 134 -2.10 13.60 -13.94
C ALA A 134 -1.17 13.21 -12.80
N TYR A 135 0.01 13.81 -12.77
CA TYR A 135 0.98 13.64 -11.71
C TYR A 135 0.57 14.42 -10.46
N VAL A 136 0.87 13.84 -9.30
CA VAL A 136 0.64 14.46 -7.99
C VAL A 136 1.83 15.34 -7.62
N SER A 137 1.56 16.58 -7.22
CA SER A 137 2.55 17.49 -6.64
C SER A 137 1.86 18.57 -5.80
N PHE A 138 2.65 19.41 -5.12
CA PHE A 138 2.14 20.56 -4.38
C PHE A 138 1.71 21.70 -5.31
N ALA A 139 0.79 22.54 -4.86
CA ALA A 139 0.55 23.86 -5.46
C ALA A 139 1.57 24.90 -4.96
N ASP A 140 1.71 26.01 -5.72
CA ASP A 140 2.66 27.10 -5.47
C ASP A 140 2.42 27.80 -4.11
N ASP A 141 1.20 27.72 -3.58
CA ASP A 141 0.80 28.26 -2.26
C ASP A 141 1.29 27.41 -1.07
N GLY A 142 2.01 26.32 -1.36
CA GLY A 142 2.92 25.71 -0.42
C GLY A 142 2.30 24.65 0.47
N GLY A 143 1.95 23.53 -0.15
CA GLY A 143 1.77 22.27 0.54
C GLY A 143 0.45 21.56 0.24
N TRP A 144 -0.51 22.21 -0.40
CA TRP A 144 -1.71 21.51 -0.86
C TRP A 144 -1.40 20.58 -2.01
N LEU A 145 -1.92 19.35 -1.96
CA LEU A 145 -1.64 18.34 -2.98
C LEU A 145 -2.65 18.42 -4.12
N HIS A 146 -2.17 18.37 -5.35
CA HIS A 146 -2.96 18.38 -6.58
C HIS A 146 -2.52 17.25 -7.52
N ALA A 147 -3.48 16.61 -8.18
CA ALA A 147 -3.28 15.74 -9.33
C ALA A 147 -3.69 16.48 -10.61
N ARG A 148 -2.78 17.32 -11.13
CA ARG A 148 -3.04 18.15 -12.34
C ARG A 148 -1.84 18.31 -13.27
N TYR A 149 -0.67 17.80 -12.88
CA TYR A 149 0.57 18.06 -13.61
C TYR A 149 0.74 17.06 -14.75
N GLU A 150 1.03 17.52 -15.96
CA GLU A 150 1.12 16.66 -17.14
C GLU A 150 2.47 15.95 -17.27
N ARG A 151 3.52 16.52 -16.68
CA ARG A 151 4.89 16.03 -16.83
C ARG A 151 5.39 15.43 -15.54
N ARG A 152 6.06 14.28 -15.67
CA ARG A 152 6.67 13.56 -14.53
C ARG A 152 7.63 14.43 -13.73
N ARG A 153 8.36 15.35 -14.38
CA ARG A 153 9.34 16.23 -13.73
C ARG A 153 8.72 17.24 -12.76
N ASP A 154 7.43 17.52 -12.91
CA ASP A 154 6.69 18.45 -12.06
C ASP A 154 6.05 17.71 -10.87
N ALA A 155 6.13 16.37 -10.88
CA ALA A 155 5.62 15.51 -9.83
C ALA A 155 6.53 15.54 -8.59
N MET A 156 5.91 15.55 -7.41
CA MET A 156 6.64 15.26 -6.20
C MET A 156 6.95 13.76 -6.13
N SER A 157 8.02 13.42 -5.44
CA SER A 157 8.30 12.04 -5.06
C SER A 157 7.88 11.80 -3.62
N VAL A 158 7.25 10.65 -3.38
CA VAL A 158 6.76 10.23 -2.07
C VAL A 158 7.44 8.96 -1.64
N ARG A 159 7.80 8.88 -0.36
CA ARG A 159 8.22 7.62 0.26
C ARG A 159 7.06 7.02 1.03
N LEU A 160 6.84 5.72 0.83
CA LEU A 160 5.88 4.93 1.61
C LEU A 160 6.63 4.27 2.77
N HIS A 161 6.18 4.57 3.99
CA HIS A 161 6.71 3.98 5.22
C HIS A 161 5.69 2.99 5.75
N LEU A 162 6.08 1.74 5.96
CA LEU A 162 5.21 0.76 6.61
C LEU A 162 4.96 1.22 8.06
N ARG A 163 3.70 1.35 8.43
CA ARG A 163 3.31 1.72 9.79
C ARG A 163 3.32 0.46 10.65
N THR A 164 4.29 0.38 11.55
CA THR A 164 4.50 -0.79 12.43
C THR A 164 3.79 -0.65 13.78
N SER A 165 3.32 0.56 14.13
CA SER A 165 2.56 0.84 15.36
C SER A 165 1.06 0.89 15.05
N ASN A 166 0.30 0.05 15.75
CA ASN A 166 -1.11 -0.22 15.46
C ASN A 166 -1.98 1.01 15.74
N ASN A 167 -2.85 1.34 14.79
CA ASN A 167 -3.87 2.36 14.96
C ASN A 167 -4.99 1.80 15.84
N ALA A 168 -4.86 1.94 17.16
CA ALA A 168 -5.85 1.61 18.21
C ALA A 168 -6.69 0.31 18.07
N GLY A 169 -6.32 -0.64 17.21
CA GLY A 169 -6.94 -1.96 17.04
C GLY A 169 -8.11 -2.08 16.04
N THR A 170 -8.48 -1.05 15.28
CA THR A 170 -9.71 -1.11 14.44
C THR A 170 -9.48 -1.59 13.01
N CYS A 171 -8.31 -1.37 12.42
CA CYS A 171 -8.01 -1.70 11.02
C CYS A 171 -7.03 -2.88 10.91
N ARG A 172 -7.38 -3.93 10.16
CA ARG A 172 -6.52 -5.10 9.89
C ARG A 172 -5.86 -4.99 8.51
N GLY A 173 -4.53 -5.02 8.46
CA GLY A 173 -3.74 -5.03 7.22
C GLY A 173 -2.56 -4.03 7.25
N ASP A 174 -1.71 -4.11 6.22
CA ASP A 174 -0.57 -3.20 6.08
C ASP A 174 -1.04 -1.77 5.86
N GLN A 175 -0.52 -0.88 6.71
CA GLN A 175 -0.78 0.54 6.67
C GLN A 175 0.49 1.29 6.27
N PHE A 176 0.33 2.38 5.54
CA PHE A 176 1.44 3.19 5.07
C PHE A 176 1.27 4.64 5.50
N LEU A 177 2.40 5.27 5.82
CA LEU A 177 2.54 6.72 5.96
C LEU A 177 3.27 7.24 4.73
N LEU A 178 2.93 8.46 4.29
CA LEU A 178 3.54 9.07 3.12
C LEU A 178 4.33 10.32 3.52
N SER A 179 5.62 10.37 3.16
CA SER A 179 6.46 11.58 3.25
C SER A 179 6.83 12.10 1.87
N ASN A 180 7.04 13.41 1.75
CA ASN A 180 7.57 14.02 0.53
C ASN A 180 9.09 14.01 0.52
N GLU A 181 9.69 13.45 -0.54
CA GLU A 181 11.15 13.37 -0.72
C GLU A 181 11.66 14.26 -1.88
N PHE A 182 10.79 15.14 -2.40
CA PHE A 182 11.14 16.07 -3.47
C PHE A 182 12.02 17.21 -2.95
N LYS A 183 13.35 17.01 -3.00
CA LYS A 183 14.37 17.93 -2.47
C LYS A 183 14.25 19.40 -2.88
N PRO A 184 13.86 19.76 -4.12
CA PRO A 184 13.70 21.18 -4.48
C PRO A 184 12.59 21.90 -3.70
N SER A 185 11.72 21.16 -3.01
CA SER A 185 10.65 21.72 -2.19
C SER A 185 11.13 22.03 -0.77
N LYS A 186 10.71 23.18 -0.24
CA LYS A 186 10.84 23.50 1.20
C LYS A 186 10.05 22.55 2.12
N TYR A 187 9.20 21.69 1.55
CA TYR A 187 8.45 20.65 2.25
C TYR A 187 9.09 19.27 2.11
N ALA A 188 10.34 19.17 1.64
CA ALA A 188 11.08 17.91 1.69
C ALA A 188 11.17 17.39 3.13
N GLY A 189 10.97 16.09 3.31
CA GLY A 189 10.90 15.40 4.61
C GLY A 189 9.58 15.60 5.37
N LYS A 190 8.62 16.39 4.85
CA LYS A 190 7.33 16.60 5.53
C LYS A 190 6.38 15.43 5.27
N TRP A 191 5.57 15.14 6.27
CA TRP A 191 4.51 14.14 6.20
C TRP A 191 3.27 14.69 5.50
N ILE A 192 2.57 13.78 4.82
CA ILE A 192 1.30 14.06 4.13
C ILE A 192 0.15 13.69 5.06
N SER A 193 -0.77 14.64 5.28
CA SER A 193 -1.97 14.42 6.06
C SER A 193 -3.08 15.40 5.66
N PHE A 194 -4.22 15.32 6.32
CA PHE A 194 -5.35 16.24 6.09
C PHE A 194 -5.09 17.58 6.76
N SER A 195 -5.59 18.66 6.17
CA SER A 195 -5.67 19.94 6.86
C SER A 195 -6.59 19.89 8.07
N SER A 196 -6.31 20.75 9.05
CA SER A 196 -7.12 20.91 10.27
C SER A 196 -8.58 21.29 10.02
N ASN A 197 -8.90 21.84 8.84
CA ASN A 197 -10.25 22.21 8.43
C ASN A 197 -10.94 21.17 7.53
N GLY A 198 -10.42 19.94 7.46
CA GLY A 198 -11.15 18.80 6.91
C GLY A 198 -10.68 18.37 5.52
N ASN A 199 -10.43 17.07 5.42
CA ASN A 199 -10.34 16.20 4.25
C ASN A 199 -9.29 16.52 3.17
N TRP A 200 -8.86 17.77 3.01
CA TRP A 200 -7.91 18.18 1.98
C TRP A 200 -6.49 17.76 2.34
N LEU A 201 -5.79 17.15 1.39
CA LEU A 201 -4.44 16.66 1.61
C LEU A 201 -3.40 17.78 1.53
N ARG A 202 -2.50 17.77 2.51
CA ARG A 202 -1.43 18.74 2.67
C ARG A 202 -0.13 18.05 3.09
N CYS A 203 1.00 18.56 2.59
CA CYS A 203 2.34 18.10 2.91
C CYS A 203 3.09 19.18 3.69
N THR A 204 2.79 19.31 4.98
CA THR A 204 3.40 20.34 5.85
C THR A 204 3.74 19.83 7.24
N TYR A 205 3.50 18.56 7.53
CA TYR A 205 3.54 18.03 8.89
C TYR A 205 4.94 17.56 9.27
N ASP A 206 5.39 17.95 10.46
CA ASP A 206 6.73 17.67 10.97
C ASP A 206 6.82 16.31 11.66
N ARG A 207 5.74 15.85 12.28
CA ARG A 207 5.71 14.64 13.10
C ARG A 207 5.05 13.51 12.35
N GLU A 208 5.61 12.32 12.51
CA GLU A 208 5.03 11.09 11.99
C GLU A 208 3.62 10.83 12.54
N SER A 209 3.37 11.20 13.81
CA SER A 209 2.05 11.09 14.45
C SER A 209 0.95 11.89 13.76
N ASP A 210 1.35 12.93 13.01
CA ASP A 210 0.42 13.81 12.30
C ASP A 210 0.16 13.28 10.88
N ALA A 211 0.93 12.29 10.41
CA ALA A 211 0.81 11.71 9.08
C ALA A 211 -0.50 10.92 8.94
N MET A 212 -1.16 11.10 7.80
CA MET A 212 -2.28 10.26 7.43
C MET A 212 -1.77 8.82 7.24
N SER A 213 -2.48 7.89 7.84
CA SER A 213 -2.29 6.47 7.61
C SER A 213 -3.26 5.96 6.54
N VAL A 214 -2.72 5.22 5.57
CA VAL A 214 -3.51 4.68 4.47
C VAL A 214 -3.34 3.19 4.30
N MET A 215 -4.41 2.52 3.87
CA MET A 215 -4.33 1.19 3.28
C MET A 215 -4.33 1.30 1.76
N LEU A 216 -3.59 0.40 1.10
CA LEU A 216 -3.53 0.33 -0.36
C LEU A 216 -4.56 -0.69 -0.87
N PHE A 217 -5.57 -0.22 -1.59
CA PHE A 217 -6.59 -1.06 -2.23
C PHE A 217 -6.23 -1.23 -3.71
N PRO A 218 -6.16 -2.46 -4.25
CA PRO A 218 -5.97 -2.67 -5.69
C PRO A 218 -7.03 -1.91 -6.51
N ALA A 219 -6.59 -1.25 -7.58
CA ALA A 219 -7.45 -0.45 -8.46
C ALA A 219 -7.83 -1.19 -9.75
#